data_AF-A0AAD5MVD9-F1
#
_entry.id   AF-A0AAD5MVD9-F1
#
_cell.length_a   1.000
_cell.length_b   1.000
_cell.length_c   1.000
_cell.angle_alpha   90.00
_cell.angle_beta   90.00
_cell.angle_gamma   90.00
#
_symmetry.space_group_name_H-M   'P 1'
#
loop_
_entity.id
_entity.type
_entity.pdbx_description
1 polymer ?
#
loop_
_entity_poly.entity_id
_entity_poly.type
_entity_poly.pdbx_seq_one_letter_code
_entity_poly.pdbx_strand_id
1 'polypeptide(L)'
;MNHGVDPCSDFYSFTCGTYARNHAVPKHATKISVLYEMKRNLLNDLRNILENSRENSTKSMRLAQTYYDSCMNENAQEKLENVSRKAARIAWN
;
A
#
# COMPACT_ATOMS: atom_id res chain seq x y z
N MET A 1 -7.96 20.90 13.39
CA MET A 1 -8.51 22.27 13.26
C MET A 1 -7.41 23.29 13.45
N ASN A 2 -7.50 24.43 12.76
CA ASN A 2 -6.64 25.60 12.83
C ASN A 2 -7.49 26.82 13.23
N HIS A 3 -7.57 27.12 14.52
CA HIS A 3 -8.43 28.18 15.06
C HIS A 3 -7.95 29.61 14.72
N GLY A 4 -6.78 29.77 14.10
CA GLY A 4 -6.29 31.06 13.62
C GLY A 4 -6.87 31.51 12.27
N VAL A 5 -7.78 30.73 11.67
CA VAL A 5 -8.44 31.05 10.39
C VAL A 5 -9.93 31.28 10.65
N ASP A 6 -10.52 32.32 10.07
CA ASP A 6 -11.97 32.54 10.14
C ASP A 6 -12.71 31.49 9.30
N PRO A 7 -13.59 30.65 9.89
CA PRO A 7 -14.33 29.62 9.17
C PRO A 7 -15.26 30.17 8.08
N CYS A 8 -15.71 31.44 8.17
CA CYS A 8 -16.56 32.06 7.15
C CYS A 8 -15.77 32.42 5.87
N SER A 9 -14.45 32.55 5.98
CA SER A 9 -13.56 32.92 4.87
C SER A 9 -12.88 31.71 4.21
N ASP A 10 -12.40 30.76 5.02
CA ASP A 10 -11.77 29.52 4.55
C ASP A 10 -12.05 28.37 5.53
N PHE A 11 -13.22 27.77 5.35
CA PHE A 11 -13.68 26.65 6.18
C PHE A 11 -12.76 25.43 6.08
N TYR A 12 -12.11 25.21 4.94
CA TYR A 12 -11.21 24.08 4.75
C TYR A 12 -9.96 24.24 5.60
N SER A 13 -9.30 25.39 5.55
CA SER A 13 -8.12 25.65 6.38
C SER A 13 -8.46 25.68 7.87
N PHE A 14 -9.65 26.19 8.25
CA PHE A 14 -10.11 26.13 9.63
C PHE A 14 -10.25 24.68 10.14
N THR A 15 -10.88 23.80 9.37
CA THR A 15 -11.13 22.41 9.82
C THR A 15 -9.88 21.53 9.67
N CYS A 16 -9.23 21.58 8.50
CA CYS A 16 -8.17 20.66 8.07
C CYS A 16 -6.75 21.24 8.12
N GLY A 17 -6.57 22.56 8.29
CA GLY A 17 -5.26 23.21 8.11
C GLY A 17 -4.13 22.66 8.98
N THR A 18 -4.43 22.28 10.23
CA THR A 18 -3.43 21.62 11.11
C THR A 18 -3.08 20.20 10.65
N TYR A 19 -4.06 19.46 10.11
CA TYR A 19 -3.80 18.13 9.55
C TYR A 19 -2.87 18.24 8.33
N ALA A 20 -3.18 19.14 7.39
CA ALA A 20 -2.36 19.35 6.20
C ALA A 20 -0.91 19.76 6.52
N ARG A 21 -0.69 20.56 7.57
CA ARG A 21 0.66 20.93 8.03
C ARG A 21 1.45 19.77 8.62
N ASN A 22 0.79 18.87 9.34
CA ASN A 22 1.45 17.80 10.10
C ASN A 22 1.60 16.50 9.29
N HIS A 23 0.96 16.37 8.14
CA HIS A 23 0.92 15.14 7.34
C HIS A 23 1.50 15.40 5.95
N ALA A 24 2.81 15.20 5.82
CA ALA A 24 3.48 15.25 4.53
C ALA A 24 3.12 14.03 3.67
N VAL A 25 2.94 14.25 2.36
CA VAL A 25 2.73 13.15 1.41
C VAL A 25 4.04 12.33 1.32
N PRO A 26 4.01 11.02 1.63
CA PRO A 26 5.22 10.20 1.55
C PRO A 26 5.61 9.92 0.09
N LYS A 27 6.89 9.60 -0.15
CA LYS A 27 7.44 9.43 -1.52
C LYS A 27 6.70 8.42 -2.40
N HIS A 28 6.11 7.39 -1.80
CA HIS A 28 5.36 6.34 -2.50
C HIS A 28 3.88 6.68 -2.71
N ALA A 29 3.44 7.89 -2.37
CA ALA A 29 2.06 8.34 -2.55
C ALA A 29 2.01 9.70 -3.25
N THR A 30 0.88 9.97 -3.91
CA THR A 30 0.62 11.27 -4.56
C THR A 30 -0.29 12.16 -3.72
N LYS A 31 -0.97 11.60 -2.72
CA LYS A 31 -1.86 12.30 -1.80
C LYS A 31 -1.96 11.59 -0.45
N ILE A 32 -2.20 12.36 0.60
CA ILE A 32 -2.59 11.87 1.92
C ILE A 32 -3.97 12.42 2.28
N SER A 33 -4.77 11.60 2.92
CA SER A 33 -6.11 11.93 3.42
C SER A 33 -6.51 10.91 4.48
N VAL A 34 -7.60 11.18 5.18
CA VAL A 34 -8.20 10.22 6.12
C VAL A 34 -8.48 8.87 5.43
N LEU A 35 -8.99 8.88 4.18
CA LEU A 35 -9.22 7.64 3.44
C LEU A 35 -7.92 6.89 3.10
N TYR A 36 -6.83 7.61 2.84
CA TYR A 36 -5.52 6.98 2.66
C TYR A 36 -5.06 6.28 3.95
N GLU A 37 -5.21 6.91 5.10
CA GLU A 37 -4.85 6.34 6.40
C GLU A 37 -5.73 5.13 6.75
N MET A 38 -7.04 5.23 6.55
CA MET A 38 -7.97 4.11 6.75
C MET A 38 -7.61 2.92 5.84
N LYS A 39 -7.31 3.18 4.56
CA LYS A 39 -6.88 2.13 3.63
C LYS A 39 -5.55 1.51 4.05
N ARG A 40 -4.59 2.30 4.53
CA ARG A 40 -3.31 1.80 5.04
C ARG A 40 -3.52 0.84 6.22
N ASN A 41 -4.36 1.20 7.18
CA ASN A 41 -4.68 0.35 8.32
C ASN A 41 -5.37 -0.95 7.88
N LEU A 42 -6.39 -0.84 7.00
CA LEU A 42 -7.07 -2.01 6.44
C LEU A 42 -6.09 -2.96 5.72
N LEU A 43 -5.18 -2.43 4.91
CA LEU A 43 -4.21 -3.26 4.20
C LEU A 43 -3.22 -3.93 5.15
N ASN A 44 -2.85 -3.28 6.26
CA ASN A 44 -2.03 -3.90 7.30
C ASN A 44 -2.78 -5.05 7.99
N ASP A 45 -4.06 -4.87 8.31
CA ASP A 45 -4.88 -5.94 8.90
C ASP A 45 -5.02 -7.12 7.95
N LEU A 46 -5.28 -6.86 6.66
CA LEU A 46 -5.35 -7.89 5.63
C LEU A 46 -4.01 -8.63 5.48
N ARG A 47 -2.88 -7.90 5.51
CA ARG A 47 -1.55 -8.49 5.51
C ARG A 47 -1.38 -9.44 6.71
N ASN A 48 -1.71 -8.98 7.91
CA ASN A 48 -1.61 -9.79 9.13
C ASN A 48 -2.45 -11.08 9.03
N ILE A 49 -3.67 -10.99 8.47
CA ILE A 49 -4.54 -12.16 8.26
C ILE A 49 -3.91 -13.14 7.27
N LEU A 50 -3.39 -12.64 6.14
CA LEU A 50 -2.81 -13.48 5.09
C LEU A 50 -1.49 -14.14 5.52
N GLU A 51 -0.68 -13.46 6.34
CA GLU A 51 0.59 -13.99 6.82
C GLU A 51 0.40 -15.04 7.93
N ASN A 52 -0.55 -14.85 8.85
CA ASN A 52 -0.63 -15.65 10.09
C ASN A 52 -1.78 -16.68 10.12
N SER A 53 -2.88 -16.49 9.38
CA SER A 53 -4.10 -17.32 9.53
C SER A 53 -4.07 -18.62 8.71
N ARG A 54 -3.04 -19.46 8.84
CA ARG A 54 -2.88 -20.64 7.96
C ARG A 54 -3.61 -21.90 8.43
N GLU A 55 -3.69 -22.12 9.74
CA GLU A 55 -4.34 -23.30 10.31
C GLU A 55 -5.86 -23.29 10.06
N ASN A 56 -6.44 -24.45 9.75
CA ASN A 56 -7.88 -24.64 9.53
C ASN A 56 -8.52 -23.68 8.51
N SER A 57 -7.74 -23.17 7.56
CA SER A 57 -8.19 -22.23 6.54
C SER A 57 -9.07 -22.89 5.47
N THR A 58 -10.11 -22.18 5.03
CA THR A 58 -10.97 -22.62 3.93
C THR A 58 -10.17 -22.69 2.62
N LYS A 59 -10.66 -23.45 1.62
CA LYS A 59 -10.03 -23.52 0.30
C LYS A 59 -9.81 -22.13 -0.33
N SER A 60 -10.79 -21.24 -0.20
CA SER A 60 -10.71 -19.88 -0.74
C SER A 60 -9.64 -19.04 -0.01
N MET A 61 -9.53 -19.18 1.31
CA MET A 61 -8.50 -18.50 2.08
C MET A 61 -7.10 -18.99 1.70
N ARG A 62 -6.91 -20.30 1.56
CA ARG A 62 -5.63 -20.89 1.11
C ARG A 62 -5.21 -20.37 -0.27
N LEU A 63 -6.16 -20.19 -1.19
CA LEU A 63 -5.87 -19.64 -2.51
C LEU A 63 -5.42 -18.18 -2.41
N ALA A 64 -6.10 -17.36 -1.61
CA ALA A 64 -5.72 -15.97 -1.38
C ALA A 64 -4.32 -15.86 -0.74
N GLN A 65 -4.00 -16.71 0.24
CA GLN A 65 -2.68 -16.79 0.86
C GLN A 65 -1.60 -17.21 -0.13
N THR A 66 -1.86 -18.25 -0.93
CA THR A 66 -0.91 -18.70 -1.96
C THR A 66 -0.64 -17.60 -2.98
N TYR A 67 -1.68 -16.88 -3.39
CA TYR A 67 -1.53 -15.74 -4.29
C TYR A 67 -0.70 -14.62 -3.66
N TYR A 68 -0.99 -14.28 -2.39
CA TYR A 68 -0.21 -13.32 -1.61
C TYR A 68 1.27 -13.70 -1.54
N ASP A 69 1.58 -14.95 -1.17
CA ASP A 69 2.95 -15.45 -1.05
C ASP A 69 3.72 -15.38 -2.38
N SER A 70 3.04 -15.69 -3.49
CA SER A 70 3.66 -15.61 -4.82
C SER A 70 4.06 -14.18 -5.19
N CYS A 71 3.29 -13.20 -4.73
CA CYS A 71 3.54 -11.78 -4.95
C CYS A 71 4.64 -11.23 -4.01
N MET A 72 4.69 -11.71 -2.77
CA MET A 72 5.65 -11.22 -1.76
C MET A 72 7.04 -11.88 -1.85
N ASN A 73 7.22 -12.90 -2.69
CA ASN A 73 8.50 -13.58 -2.87
C ASN A 73 9.43 -12.80 -3.82
N GLU A 74 10.11 -11.79 -3.28
CA GLU A 74 11.05 -10.94 -4.04
C GLU A 74 12.18 -11.74 -4.72
N ASN A 75 12.69 -12.79 -4.07
CA ASN A 75 13.73 -13.67 -4.64
C ASN A 75 13.24 -14.39 -5.90
N ALA A 76 11.98 -14.84 -5.93
CA ALA A 76 11.41 -15.47 -7.10
C ALA A 76 11.23 -14.44 -8.23
N GLN A 77 10.80 -13.22 -7.89
CA GLN A 77 10.66 -12.12 -8.86
C GLN A 77 12.01 -11.74 -9.48
N GLU A 78 13.05 -11.56 -8.67
CA GLU A 78 14.39 -11.22 -9.18
C GLU A 78 14.93 -12.29 -10.14
N LYS A 79 14.73 -13.57 -9.81
CA LYS A 79 15.08 -14.69 -10.70
C LYS A 79 14.33 -14.61 -12.03
N LEU A 80 13.02 -14.37 -12.01
CA LEU A 80 12.20 -14.24 -13.21
C LEU A 80 12.62 -13.05 -14.07
N GLU A 81 12.93 -11.92 -13.45
CA GLU A 81 13.46 -10.75 -14.16
C GLU A 81 14.82 -11.04 -14.79
N ASN A 82 15.72 -11.72 -14.07
CA ASN A 82 17.03 -12.10 -14.58
C ASN A 82 16.92 -13.05 -15.78
N VAL A 83 15.98 -14.01 -15.74
CA VAL A 83 15.68 -14.88 -16.88
C VAL A 83 15.16 -14.06 -18.06
N SER A 84 14.22 -13.14 -17.82
CA SER A 84 13.67 -12.26 -18.86
C SER A 84 14.75 -11.39 -19.51
N ARG A 85 15.64 -10.80 -18.71
CA ARG A 85 16.79 -10.02 -19.20
C ARG A 85 17.76 -10.86 -20.02
N LYS A 86 18.05 -12.10 -19.60
CA LYS A 86 18.91 -13.03 -20.36
C LYS A 86 18.27 -13.41 -21.70
N ALA A 87 16.98 -13.74 -21.70
CA ALA A 87 16.25 -14.08 -22.93
C ALA A 87 16.25 -12.90 -23.92
N ALA A 88 16.03 -11.68 -23.44
CA ALA A 88 16.13 -10.47 -24.26
C ALA A 88 17.54 -10.28 -24.83
N ARG A 89 18.61 -10.59 -24.11
CA ARG A 89 19.98 -10.50 -24.66
C ARG A 89 20.27 -11.55 -25.72
N ILE A 90 19.73 -12.77 -25.58
CA ILE A 90 19.92 -13.84 -26.57
C ILE A 90 19.13 -13.56 -27.86
N ALA A 91 17.92 -12.98 -27.76
CA ALA A 91 17.08 -12.71 -28.92
C ALA A 91 17.59 -11.59 -29.85
N TRP A 92 18.57 -10.79 -29.40
CA TRP A 92 19.16 -9.69 -30.15
C TRP A 92 20.63 -9.93 -30.53
N ASN A 93 21.08 -11.19 -30.42
CA ASN A 93 22.37 -11.69 -30.88
C ASN A 93 22.13 -12.69 -32.03
#